data_AF-A0A2X0VCP6-F1
#
_entry.id   AF-A0A2X0VCP6-F1
#
_cell.length_a   1.000
_cell.length_b   1.000
_cell.length_c   1.000
_cell.angle_alpha   90.00
_cell.angle_beta   90.00
_cell.angle_gamma   90.00
#
_symmetry.space_group_name_H-M   'P 1'
#
loop_
_entity.id
_entity.type
_entity.pdbx_description
1 polymer ?
#
loop_
_entity_poly.entity_id
_entity_poly.type
_entity_poly.pdbx_seq_one_letter_code
_entity_poly.pdbx_strand_id
1 'polypeptide(L)'
;MRSLEKNLSFKTAKEQCVRRNISLDAAMMQTLGMMSQDGIYLNVALLLSEQCPSTIKAATFAGVDKSVIQDRREFTGSLVQQMEDLYAYLDLHNQTKATFEGIYRTDIRDYPEQALREAMMNSLVHRDYSFSASTLVSIYYDRIEFVSVGGLPTGISLDDIMLGLSVCRNQKLAAVFYRLQLIEAYGTGMPKL
;
A
#
# COMPACT_ATOMS: atom_id res chain seq x y z
N MET A 1 12.15 15.04 7.90
CA MET A 1 13.19 14.43 8.77
C MET A 1 14.19 13.69 7.90
N ARG A 2 15.48 13.76 8.24
CA ARG A 2 16.59 13.13 7.50
C ARG A 2 16.66 11.64 7.85
N SER A 3 17.00 10.79 6.89
CA SER A 3 17.31 9.38 7.18
C SER A 3 18.59 9.31 8.03
N LEU A 4 18.57 8.49 9.07
CA LEU A 4 19.79 8.17 9.84
C LEU A 4 20.68 7.18 9.08
N GLU A 5 20.08 6.34 8.24
CA GLU A 5 20.76 5.40 7.36
C GLU A 5 21.22 6.12 6.09
N LYS A 6 22.51 5.99 5.75
CA LYS A 6 23.14 6.71 4.64
C LYS A 6 23.32 5.87 3.38
N ASN A 7 23.32 4.55 3.51
CA ASN A 7 23.56 3.62 2.39
C ASN A 7 22.24 3.00 1.92
N LEU A 8 21.35 3.82 1.36
CA LEU A 8 20.06 3.35 0.85
C LEU A 8 20.18 2.75 -0.55
N SER A 9 19.59 1.57 -0.76
CA SER A 9 19.45 0.95 -2.09
C SER A 9 17.99 0.99 -2.55
N PHE A 10 17.78 1.28 -3.83
CA PHE A 10 16.44 1.50 -4.42
C PHE A 10 16.17 0.50 -5.54
N LYS A 11 16.51 -0.78 -5.34
CA LYS A 11 16.48 -1.78 -6.42
C LYS A 11 15.05 -1.93 -6.96
N THR A 12 14.10 -2.31 -6.10
CA THR A 12 12.71 -2.52 -6.54
C THR A 12 12.06 -1.23 -7.03
N ALA A 13 12.30 -0.11 -6.37
CA ALA A 13 11.78 1.19 -6.81
C ALA A 13 12.30 1.56 -8.21
N LYS A 14 13.59 1.36 -8.50
CA LYS A 14 14.16 1.60 -9.84
C LYS A 14 13.58 0.67 -10.88
N GLU A 15 13.39 -0.62 -10.57
CA GLU A 15 12.76 -1.58 -11.47
C GLU A 15 11.34 -1.15 -11.85
N GLN A 16 10.54 -0.69 -10.87
CA GLN A 16 9.17 -0.21 -11.13
C GLN A 16 9.14 1.12 -11.91
N CYS A 17 10.12 2.00 -11.69
CA CYS A 17 10.34 3.19 -12.50
C CYS A 17 10.63 2.82 -13.96
N VAL A 18 11.54 1.87 -14.21
CA VAL A 18 11.88 1.40 -15.56
C VAL A 18 10.67 0.81 -16.26
N ARG A 19 9.88 -0.04 -15.58
CA ARG A 19 8.64 -0.61 -16.13
C ARG A 19 7.62 0.43 -16.60
N ARG A 20 7.69 1.65 -16.05
CA ARG A 20 6.77 2.75 -16.33
C ARG A 20 7.40 3.88 -17.13
N ASN A 21 8.61 3.68 -17.66
CA ASN A 21 9.37 4.70 -18.38
C ASN A 21 9.58 6.00 -17.57
N ILE A 22 9.84 5.86 -16.27
CA ILE A 22 10.14 6.97 -15.34
C ILE A 22 11.62 6.91 -14.98
N SER A 23 12.33 8.04 -15.06
CA SER A 23 13.70 8.17 -14.51
C SER A 23 13.64 8.42 -13.00
N LEU A 24 14.48 7.71 -12.23
CA LEU A 24 14.70 7.93 -10.79
C LEU A 24 16.14 8.40 -10.53
N ASP A 25 16.51 9.50 -11.18
CA ASP A 25 17.78 10.20 -10.95
C ASP A 25 17.73 11.11 -9.71
N ALA A 26 18.87 11.74 -9.39
CA ALA A 26 18.99 12.62 -8.22
C ALA A 26 18.03 13.82 -8.28
N ALA A 27 17.81 14.40 -9.46
CA ALA A 27 16.92 15.56 -9.63
C ALA A 27 15.45 15.16 -9.39
N MET A 28 15.05 13.98 -9.87
CA MET A 28 13.74 13.41 -9.57
C MET A 28 13.60 13.08 -8.09
N MET A 29 14.61 12.47 -7.46
CA MET A 29 14.60 12.17 -6.02
C MET A 29 14.47 13.45 -5.18
N GLN A 30 15.11 14.55 -5.58
CA GLN A 30 14.94 15.85 -4.94
C GLN A 30 13.52 16.40 -5.13
N THR A 31 12.99 16.33 -6.35
CA THR A 31 11.64 16.78 -6.71
C THR A 31 10.55 16.03 -5.93
N LEU A 32 10.72 14.71 -5.76
CA LEU A 32 9.82 13.86 -4.99
C LEU A 32 10.05 13.93 -3.46
N GLY A 33 11.01 14.75 -3.01
CA GLY A 33 11.32 14.93 -1.60
C GLY A 33 11.94 13.69 -0.94
N MET A 34 12.51 12.78 -1.73
CA MET A 34 13.34 11.65 -1.29
C MET A 34 14.73 12.10 -0.88
N MET A 35 15.25 13.18 -1.49
CA MET A 35 16.58 13.70 -1.24
C MET A 35 16.54 15.21 -1.00
N SER A 36 17.41 15.75 -0.16
CA SER A 36 17.62 17.19 -0.03
C SER A 36 18.45 17.74 -1.19
N GLN A 37 18.49 19.07 -1.34
CA GLN A 37 19.35 19.74 -2.31
C GLN A 37 20.84 19.39 -2.10
N ASP A 38 21.25 19.21 -0.84
CA ASP A 38 22.62 18.80 -0.46
C ASP A 38 22.92 17.29 -0.67
N GLY A 39 22.02 16.54 -1.30
CA GLY A 39 22.23 15.12 -1.59
C GLY A 39 21.91 14.16 -0.43
N ILE A 40 21.26 14.62 0.65
CA ILE A 40 20.97 13.80 1.83
C ILE A 40 19.60 13.13 1.69
N TYR A 41 19.53 11.82 1.89
CA TYR A 41 18.27 11.08 1.87
C TYR A 41 17.34 11.46 3.05
N LEU A 42 16.05 11.57 2.75
CA LEU A 42 14.97 11.85 3.69
C LEU A 42 14.21 10.56 4.05
N ASN A 43 13.38 10.60 5.10
CA ASN A 43 12.68 9.38 5.57
C ASN A 43 11.84 8.67 4.50
N VAL A 44 11.24 9.41 3.56
CA VAL A 44 10.49 8.78 2.45
C VAL A 44 11.40 7.93 1.56
N ALA A 45 12.67 8.30 1.40
CA ALA A 45 13.65 7.48 0.70
C ALA A 45 13.96 6.19 1.47
N LEU A 46 14.08 6.25 2.79
CA LEU A 46 14.24 5.04 3.62
C LEU A 46 13.06 4.07 3.42
N LEU A 47 11.83 4.57 3.39
CA LEU A 47 10.65 3.75 3.15
C LEU A 47 10.61 3.11 1.75
N LEU A 48 11.16 3.79 0.76
CA LEU A 48 11.23 3.33 -0.63
C LEU A 48 12.51 2.53 -0.93
N SER A 49 13.37 2.34 0.07
CA SER A 49 14.63 1.60 -0.05
C SER A 49 14.49 0.17 0.48
N GLU A 50 15.42 -0.70 0.13
CA GLU A 50 15.46 -2.08 0.67
C GLU A 50 15.69 -2.11 2.18
N GLN A 51 16.15 -1.01 2.78
CA GLN A 51 16.38 -0.84 4.21
C GLN A 51 15.14 -0.34 4.97
N CYS A 52 13.96 -0.31 4.33
CA CYS A 52 12.72 0.08 5.00
C CYS A 52 12.48 -0.77 6.27
N PRO A 53 12.36 -0.15 7.45
CA PRO A 53 12.19 -0.89 8.71
C PRO A 53 10.74 -1.29 8.99
N SER A 54 9.78 -0.75 8.23
CA SER A 54 8.36 -1.09 8.40
C SER A 54 8.05 -2.40 7.69
N THR A 55 7.11 -3.19 8.25
CA THR A 55 6.70 -4.46 7.66
C THR A 55 5.19 -4.56 7.55
N ILE A 56 4.71 -5.43 6.66
CA ILE A 56 3.32 -5.86 6.58
C ILE A 56 3.25 -7.31 7.02
N LYS A 57 2.30 -7.64 7.90
CA LYS A 57 1.99 -9.03 8.27
C LYS A 57 0.60 -9.37 7.75
N ALA A 58 0.50 -10.42 6.95
CA ALA A 58 -0.76 -10.93 6.46
C ALA A 58 -1.03 -12.32 7.03
N ALA A 59 -2.30 -12.62 7.33
CA ALA A 59 -2.75 -13.94 7.72
C ALA A 59 -4.13 -14.25 7.15
N THR A 60 -4.32 -15.50 6.76
CA THR A 60 -5.60 -16.03 6.28
C THR A 60 -6.19 -16.95 7.34
N PHE A 61 -7.49 -16.82 7.59
CA PHE A 61 -8.23 -17.54 8.61
C PHE A 61 -9.32 -18.40 7.98
N ALA A 62 -9.58 -19.56 8.58
CA ALA A 62 -10.56 -20.52 8.02
C ALA A 62 -12.03 -20.04 8.14
N GLY A 63 -12.30 -19.11 9.05
CA GLY A 63 -13.65 -18.62 9.34
C GLY A 63 -13.70 -17.10 9.43
N VAL A 64 -14.63 -16.59 10.23
CA VAL A 64 -14.88 -15.16 10.43
C VAL A 64 -14.12 -14.55 11.61
N ASP A 65 -13.40 -15.40 12.35
CA ASP A 65 -12.61 -15.05 13.53
C ASP A 65 -11.15 -15.51 13.39
N LYS A 66 -10.35 -15.23 14.42
CA LYS A 66 -8.90 -15.56 14.45
C LYS A 66 -8.58 -16.92 15.05
N SER A 67 -9.55 -17.84 15.15
CA SER A 67 -9.38 -19.13 15.84
C SER A 67 -8.44 -20.08 15.11
N VAL A 68 -8.53 -20.15 13.77
CA VAL A 68 -7.77 -21.09 12.94
C VAL A 68 -7.02 -20.33 11.84
N ILE A 69 -5.70 -20.23 12.00
CA ILE A 69 -4.80 -19.66 10.99
C ILE A 69 -4.53 -20.72 9.92
N GLN A 70 -4.80 -20.39 8.66
CA GLN A 70 -4.50 -21.24 7.51
C GLN A 70 -3.15 -20.91 6.88
N ASP A 71 -2.84 -19.62 6.77
CA ASP A 71 -1.56 -19.16 6.23
C ASP A 71 -1.14 -17.84 6.91
N ARG A 72 0.16 -17.57 6.93
CA ARG A 72 0.72 -16.32 7.45
C ARG A 72 1.99 -15.94 6.70
N ARG A 73 2.09 -14.66 6.34
CA ARG A 73 3.28 -14.07 5.71
C ARG A 73 3.70 -12.78 6.38
N GLU A 74 5.00 -12.49 6.31
CA GLU A 74 5.57 -11.20 6.67
C GLU A 74 6.32 -10.66 5.45
N PHE A 75 5.95 -9.46 5.03
CA PHE A 75 6.54 -8.77 3.89
C PHE A 75 7.48 -7.67 4.39
N THR A 76 8.69 -7.65 3.83
CA THR A 76 9.79 -6.77 4.22
C THR A 76 10.45 -6.17 2.98
N GLY A 77 11.43 -5.28 3.15
CA GLY A 77 12.09 -4.58 2.03
C GLY A 77 11.36 -3.28 1.69
N SER A 78 11.62 -2.69 0.53
CA SER A 78 10.99 -1.40 0.17
C SER A 78 9.46 -1.47 0.20
N LEU A 79 8.78 -0.35 0.49
CA LEU A 79 7.31 -0.31 0.44
C LEU A 79 6.75 -0.71 -0.94
N VAL A 80 7.52 -0.48 -2.00
CA VAL A 80 7.16 -0.90 -3.35
C VAL A 80 7.21 -2.43 -3.48
N GLN A 81 8.22 -3.08 -2.90
CA GLN A 81 8.30 -4.54 -2.86
C GLN A 81 7.17 -5.13 -2.02
N GLN A 82 6.97 -4.61 -0.81
CA GLN A 82 5.92 -5.07 0.09
C GLN A 82 4.52 -4.93 -0.53
N MET A 83 4.28 -3.86 -1.30
CA MET A 83 3.03 -3.66 -2.05
C MET A 83 2.82 -4.76 -3.10
N GLU A 84 3.81 -5.07 -3.93
CA GLU A 84 3.69 -6.09 -4.97
C GLU A 84 3.48 -7.48 -4.36
N ASP A 85 4.25 -7.81 -3.31
CA ASP A 85 4.16 -9.11 -2.64
C ASP A 85 2.82 -9.29 -1.91
N LEU A 86 2.33 -8.23 -1.26
CA LEU A 86 1.01 -8.25 -0.63
C LEU A 86 -0.09 -8.36 -1.69
N TYR A 87 0.00 -7.64 -2.82
CA TYR A 87 -1.01 -7.74 -3.87
C TYR A 87 -1.07 -9.15 -4.45
N ALA A 88 0.07 -9.77 -4.75
CA ALA A 88 0.13 -11.16 -5.20
C ALA A 88 -0.47 -12.14 -4.18
N TYR A 89 -0.27 -11.86 -2.88
CA TYR A 89 -0.88 -12.63 -1.81
C TYR A 89 -2.40 -12.48 -1.74
N LEU A 90 -2.90 -11.24 -1.83
CA LEU A 90 -4.32 -10.94 -1.86
C LEU A 90 -5.00 -11.56 -3.09
N ASP A 91 -4.37 -11.50 -4.25
CA ASP A 91 -4.88 -12.09 -5.49
C ASP A 91 -4.99 -13.61 -5.43
N LEU A 92 -4.01 -14.27 -4.79
CA LEU A 92 -4.05 -15.71 -4.53
C LEU A 92 -5.25 -16.12 -3.65
N HIS A 93 -5.64 -15.24 -2.72
CA HIS A 93 -6.72 -15.50 -1.75
C HIS A 93 -8.08 -14.94 -2.15
N ASN A 94 -8.13 -14.00 -3.10
CA ASN A 94 -9.36 -13.56 -3.72
C ASN A 94 -9.82 -14.70 -4.64
N GLN A 95 -10.95 -15.37 -4.36
CA GLN A 95 -11.35 -16.54 -5.15
C GLN A 95 -12.17 -16.09 -6.37
N THR A 96 -12.17 -16.91 -7.42
CA THR A 96 -13.08 -16.74 -8.56
C THR A 96 -14.21 -17.73 -8.44
N LYS A 97 -15.44 -17.22 -8.34
CA LYS A 97 -16.67 -18.01 -8.34
C LYS A 97 -17.28 -18.02 -9.74
N ALA A 98 -17.67 -19.19 -10.20
CA ALA A 98 -18.43 -19.34 -11.44
C ALA A 98 -19.93 -19.40 -11.10
N THR A 99 -20.71 -18.48 -11.65
CA THR A 99 -22.18 -18.51 -11.62
C THR A 99 -22.73 -18.75 -13.02
N PHE A 100 -23.97 -19.23 -13.12
CA PHE A 100 -24.65 -19.46 -14.38
C PHE A 100 -25.95 -18.67 -14.43
N GLU A 101 -26.15 -17.90 -15.50
CA GLU A 101 -27.42 -17.26 -15.84
C GLU A 101 -27.98 -17.95 -17.10
N GLY A 102 -28.90 -18.90 -16.90
CA GLY A 102 -29.37 -19.78 -17.97
C GLY A 102 -28.26 -20.70 -18.47
N ILE A 103 -27.85 -20.52 -19.74
CA ILE A 103 -26.75 -21.29 -20.35
C ILE A 103 -25.40 -20.56 -20.33
N TYR A 104 -25.35 -19.31 -19.84
CA TYR A 104 -24.15 -18.49 -19.84
C TYR A 104 -23.45 -18.53 -18.50
N ARG A 105 -22.15 -18.78 -18.51
CA ARG A 105 -21.28 -18.77 -17.34
C ARG A 105 -20.69 -17.36 -17.14
N THR A 106 -20.71 -16.89 -15.90
CA THR A 106 -20.04 -15.67 -15.48
C THR A 106 -19.07 -16.00 -14.35
N ASP A 107 -17.80 -15.60 -14.49
CA ASP A 107 -16.78 -15.75 -13.46
C ASP A 107 -16.61 -14.43 -12.72
N ILE A 108 -16.80 -14.42 -11.40
CA ILE A 108 -16.78 -13.23 -10.55
C ILE A 108 -15.76 -13.45 -9.42
N ARG A 109 -14.88 -12.47 -9.20
CA ARG A 109 -13.96 -12.45 -8.07
C ARG A 109 -14.71 -12.09 -6.78
N ASP A 110 -14.31 -12.64 -5.65
CA ASP A 110 -14.91 -12.31 -4.34
C ASP A 110 -14.81 -10.81 -4.03
N TYR A 111 -13.69 -10.19 -4.40
CA TYR A 111 -13.46 -8.76 -4.27
C TYR A 111 -13.07 -8.15 -5.62
N PRO A 112 -13.63 -6.98 -5.99
CA PRO A 112 -13.14 -6.21 -7.14
C PRO A 112 -11.66 -5.86 -6.95
N GLU A 113 -10.85 -6.10 -7.98
CA GLU A 113 -9.40 -5.82 -7.94
C GLU A 113 -9.10 -4.35 -7.60
N GLN A 114 -9.94 -3.44 -8.11
CA GLN A 114 -9.83 -2.02 -7.85
C GLN A 114 -9.99 -1.68 -6.36
N ALA A 115 -10.92 -2.34 -5.66
CA ALA A 115 -11.16 -2.17 -4.23
C ALA A 115 -9.97 -2.69 -3.41
N LEU A 116 -9.46 -3.88 -3.74
CA LEU A 116 -8.28 -4.45 -3.08
C LEU A 116 -7.05 -3.55 -3.23
N ARG A 117 -6.80 -3.09 -4.47
CA ARG A 117 -5.70 -2.15 -4.76
C ARG A 117 -5.87 -0.88 -3.92
N GLU A 118 -7.05 -0.30 -3.88
CA GLU A 118 -7.29 0.95 -3.16
C GLU A 118 -7.12 0.80 -1.63
N ALA A 119 -7.69 -0.25 -1.04
CA ALA A 119 -7.54 -0.54 0.39
C ALA A 119 -6.07 -0.76 0.77
N MET A 120 -5.35 -1.52 -0.04
CA MET A 120 -3.91 -1.75 0.13
C MET A 120 -3.14 -0.43 0.06
N MET A 121 -3.34 0.38 -0.98
CA MET A 121 -2.64 1.65 -1.15
C MET A 121 -2.94 2.63 -0.02
N ASN A 122 -4.20 2.70 0.43
CA ASN A 122 -4.59 3.53 1.56
C ASN A 122 -3.88 3.10 2.86
N SER A 123 -3.76 1.79 3.09
CA SER A 123 -3.05 1.24 4.25
C SER A 123 -1.56 1.60 4.26
N LEU A 124 -0.94 1.82 3.10
CA LEU A 124 0.46 2.22 2.97
C LEU A 124 0.65 3.73 3.02
N VAL A 125 -0.17 4.50 2.31
CA VAL A 125 0.01 5.95 2.15
C VAL A 125 -0.42 6.72 3.41
N HIS A 126 -1.45 6.25 4.13
CA HIS A 126 -1.99 6.96 5.29
C HIS A 126 -1.45 6.44 6.63
N ARG A 127 -0.61 5.39 6.63
CA ARG A 127 0.04 4.85 7.83
C ARG A 127 0.94 5.87 8.52
N ASP A 128 0.94 5.87 9.85
CA ASP A 128 1.92 6.60 10.63
C ASP A 128 3.26 5.83 10.75
N TYR A 129 4.24 6.25 9.96
CA TYR A 129 5.57 5.66 9.93
C TYR A 129 6.49 6.04 11.10
N SER A 130 6.00 6.86 12.06
CA SER A 130 6.75 7.11 13.30
C SER A 130 6.70 5.93 14.28
N PHE A 131 5.77 4.98 14.08
CA PHE A 131 5.62 3.77 14.89
C PHE A 131 6.22 2.54 14.21
N SER A 132 6.82 1.65 15.02
CA SER A 132 7.45 0.41 14.55
C SER A 132 6.47 -0.77 14.35
N ALA A 133 5.17 -0.58 14.58
CA ALA A 133 4.18 -1.66 14.48
C ALA A 133 3.85 -2.03 13.02
N SER A 134 3.85 -3.31 12.67
CA SER A 134 3.49 -3.75 11.30
C SER A 134 2.08 -3.33 10.90
N THR A 135 1.86 -3.08 9.61
CA THR A 135 0.48 -3.10 9.06
C THR A 135 -0.02 -4.53 9.11
N LEU A 136 -1.23 -4.75 9.60
CA LEU A 136 -1.84 -6.08 9.68
C LEU A 136 -2.90 -6.20 8.59
N VAL A 137 -2.82 -7.28 7.82
CA VAL A 137 -3.82 -7.66 6.82
C VAL A 137 -4.41 -9.00 7.22
N SER A 138 -5.71 -9.06 7.47
CA SER A 138 -6.39 -10.28 7.89
C SER A 138 -7.42 -10.66 6.84
N ILE A 139 -7.26 -11.85 6.26
CA ILE A 139 -8.18 -12.40 5.25
C ILE A 139 -9.05 -13.43 5.97
N TYR A 140 -10.34 -13.15 6.07
CA TYR A 140 -11.34 -14.05 6.62
C TYR A 140 -12.17 -14.64 5.49
N TYR A 141 -13.04 -15.58 5.84
CA TYR A 141 -13.99 -16.16 4.89
C TYR A 141 -14.90 -15.11 4.22
N ASP A 142 -15.27 -14.03 4.93
CA ASP A 142 -16.28 -13.07 4.49
C ASP A 142 -15.73 -11.64 4.24
N ARG A 143 -14.51 -11.33 4.69
CA ARG A 143 -13.94 -9.99 4.60
C ARG A 143 -12.42 -10.00 4.59
N ILE A 144 -11.85 -8.89 4.13
CA ILE A 144 -10.43 -8.58 4.29
C ILE A 144 -10.32 -7.31 5.13
N GLU A 145 -9.54 -7.35 6.20
CA GLU A 145 -9.29 -6.22 7.09
C GLU A 145 -7.87 -5.70 6.89
N PHE A 146 -7.73 -4.41 6.60
CA PHE A 146 -6.46 -3.68 6.59
C PHE A 146 -6.38 -2.81 7.83
N VAL A 147 -5.40 -3.06 8.70
CA VAL A 147 -5.20 -2.32 9.94
C VAL A 147 -3.81 -1.71 9.93
N SER A 148 -3.75 -0.37 9.85
CA SER A 148 -2.52 0.41 9.97
C SER A 148 -2.59 1.36 11.17
N VAL A 149 -1.42 1.68 11.73
CA VAL A 149 -1.28 2.62 12.84
C VAL A 149 -1.43 4.06 12.37
N GLY A 150 -1.96 4.94 13.23
CA GLY A 150 -2.02 6.39 13.00
C GLY A 150 -3.41 7.00 13.16
N GLY A 151 -4.48 6.25 12.88
CA GLY A 151 -5.85 6.75 12.92
C GLY A 151 -6.12 7.91 11.95
N LEU A 152 -7.27 8.55 12.12
CA LEU A 152 -7.67 9.69 11.30
C LEU A 152 -6.75 10.91 11.58
N PRO A 153 -6.39 11.70 10.55
CA PRO A 153 -5.71 12.98 10.77
C PRO A 153 -6.52 13.89 11.70
N THR A 154 -5.83 14.70 12.51
CA THR A 154 -6.48 15.64 13.44
C THR A 154 -7.42 16.57 12.69
N GLY A 155 -8.68 16.66 13.15
CA GLY A 155 -9.70 17.51 12.54
C GLY A 155 -10.41 16.91 11.33
N ILE A 156 -10.15 15.64 11.00
CA ILE A 156 -10.85 14.91 9.92
C ILE A 156 -11.74 13.83 10.54
N SER A 157 -13.02 13.86 10.22
CA SER A 157 -13.98 12.82 10.61
C SER A 157 -14.11 11.75 9.54
N LEU A 158 -14.78 10.64 9.87
CA LEU A 158 -15.07 9.59 8.89
C LEU A 158 -16.05 10.08 7.83
N ASP A 159 -17.03 10.91 8.22
CA ASP A 159 -18.02 11.47 7.29
C ASP A 159 -17.33 12.35 6.24
N ASP A 160 -16.34 13.15 6.64
CA ASP A 160 -15.56 13.96 5.69
C ASP A 160 -14.87 13.09 4.63
N ILE A 161 -14.27 11.97 5.05
CA ILE A 161 -13.60 11.03 4.16
C ILE A 161 -14.59 10.38 3.20
N MET A 162 -15.78 10.01 3.68
CA MET A 162 -16.84 9.45 2.85
C MET A 162 -17.39 10.46 1.83
N LEU A 163 -17.34 11.77 2.15
CA LEU A 163 -17.66 12.86 1.23
C LEU A 163 -16.54 13.15 0.21
N GLY A 164 -15.43 12.38 0.25
CA GLY A 164 -14.31 12.50 -0.68
C GLY A 164 -13.17 13.40 -0.20
N LEU A 165 -13.20 13.88 1.06
CA LEU A 165 -12.07 14.62 1.61
C LEU A 165 -10.88 13.69 1.83
N SER A 166 -9.82 13.89 1.05
CA SER A 166 -8.58 13.12 1.19
C SER A 166 -7.46 14.00 1.76
N VAL A 167 -7.16 13.81 3.05
CA VAL A 167 -6.00 14.41 3.70
C VAL A 167 -4.91 13.35 3.86
N CYS A 168 -3.85 13.50 3.06
CA CYS A 168 -2.74 12.56 3.07
C CYS A 168 -1.73 12.88 4.19
N ARG A 169 -1.53 11.92 5.10
CA ARG A 169 -0.52 12.01 6.18
C ARG A 169 0.90 12.06 5.61
N ASN A 170 1.19 11.24 4.60
CA ASN A 170 2.53 11.12 3.99
C ASN A 170 2.55 11.72 2.58
N GLN A 171 2.38 13.04 2.46
CA GLN A 171 2.29 13.75 1.18
C GLN A 171 3.43 13.41 0.19
N LYS A 172 4.67 13.28 0.69
CA LYS A 172 5.83 12.92 -0.16
C LYS A 172 5.76 11.47 -0.66
N LEU A 173 5.28 10.55 0.18
CA LEU A 173 5.09 9.16 -0.22
C LEU A 173 3.97 9.06 -1.27
N ALA A 174 2.86 9.77 -1.04
CA ALA A 174 1.79 9.88 -2.02
C ALA A 174 2.29 10.48 -3.34
N ALA A 175 3.10 11.55 -3.31
CA ALA A 175 3.67 12.13 -4.53
C ALA A 175 4.51 11.13 -5.32
N VAL A 176 5.32 10.29 -4.63
CA VAL A 176 6.07 9.21 -5.29
C VAL A 176 5.13 8.18 -5.90
N PHE A 177 4.15 7.68 -5.15
CA PHE A 177 3.21 6.67 -5.65
C PHE A 177 2.33 7.19 -6.78
N TYR A 178 1.95 8.47 -6.75
CA TYR A 178 1.26 9.14 -7.84
C TYR A 178 2.15 9.22 -9.08
N ARG A 179 3.43 9.58 -8.91
CA ARG A 179 4.39 9.62 -10.02
C ARG A 179 4.59 8.23 -10.64
N LEU A 180 4.59 7.19 -9.81
CA LEU A 180 4.62 5.78 -10.21
C LEU A 180 3.26 5.27 -10.75
N GLN A 181 2.24 6.12 -10.89
CA GLN A 181 0.91 5.74 -11.37
C GLN A 181 0.26 4.62 -10.53
N LEU A 182 0.58 4.55 -9.23
CA LEU A 182 0.05 3.55 -8.30
C LEU A 182 -1.21 4.05 -7.56
N ILE A 183 -1.37 5.38 -7.45
CA ILE A 183 -2.54 6.04 -6.84
C ILE A 183 -3.04 7.20 -7.70
N GLU A 184 -4.28 7.61 -7.46
CA GLU A 184 -4.89 8.82 -8.04
C GLU A 184 -4.79 10.00 -7.05
N ALA A 185 -4.82 11.23 -7.56
CA ALA A 185 -4.64 12.44 -6.73
C ALA A 185 -5.96 13.11 -6.29
N TYR A 186 -7.12 12.65 -6.75
CA TYR A 186 -8.38 13.41 -6.71
C TYR A 186 -9.38 12.98 -5.62
N GLY A 187 -8.95 12.23 -4.60
CA GLY A 187 -9.88 11.75 -3.55
C GLY A 187 -10.95 10.76 -4.05
N THR A 188 -10.77 10.24 -5.27
CA THR A 188 -11.64 9.27 -5.97
C THR A 188 -11.46 7.84 -5.47
N GLY A 189 -10.62 7.63 -4.46
CA GLY A 189 -10.29 6.33 -3.90
C GLY A 189 -11.43 5.72 -3.10
N MET A 190 -11.98 6.46 -2.13
CA MET A 190 -12.99 5.95 -1.20
C MET A 190 -14.24 5.37 -1.87
N PRO A 191 -14.81 5.96 -2.95
CA PRO A 191 -15.95 5.37 -3.65
C PRO A 191 -15.68 4.03 -4.35
N LYS A 192 -14.41 3.59 -4.44
CA LYS A 192 -14.01 2.31 -5.05
C LYS A 192 -13.94 1.17 -4.03
N LEU A 193 -14.13 1.48 -2.75
CA LEU A 193 -14.24 0.54 -1.63
C LEU A 193 -15.72 0.31 -1.31
#